data_AF-A0A9N8QA43-F1
#
_entry.id   AF-A0A9N8QA43-F1
#
_cell.length_a   1.000
_cell.length_b   1.000
_cell.length_c   1.000
_cell.angle_alpha   90.00
_cell.angle_beta   90.00
_cell.angle_gamma   90.00
#
_symmetry.space_group_name_H-M   'P 1'
#
loop_
_entity.id
_entity.type
_entity.pdbx_description
1 polymer ?
#
loop_
_entity_poly.entity_id
_entity_poly.type
_entity_poly.pdbx_seq_one_letter_code
_entity_poly.pdbx_strand_id
1 'polypeptide(L)'
;MSTRNAAAGPSTVRNTPATSRNAAQGAGLYNTRGTKRKERPSSGAADAPLPRDKSLGNYIEFDLSKVRNSKGGFLVEDDDAPGGNAAKTVEELKKERERQMQRMEQEQDPGIILDSSKQPHCHVCNSLEVDEQFRRIFSILVCKTCMKADPDKFSLLTKTEVKEDYLLTDSELRDPELLPHLLRPNPHKATYSNMMLFLRCQVESYAFGPSRWGSPEELDAEFARRQEAKAKRRGKKFAEDIQALRKRTRDETIAKRNEVAAHEHTWVEVPGQVGKQECETCGQEIEVEEF
;
A
#
# COMPACT_ATOMS: atom_id res chain seq x y z
N MET A 1 74.15 27.15 -17.28
CA MET A 1 73.97 27.85 -15.99
C MET A 1 72.69 27.27 -15.37
N SER A 2 72.76 26.25 -14.51
CA SER A 2 72.94 26.34 -13.03
C SER A 2 71.89 27.30 -12.42
N THR A 3 71.00 26.98 -11.46
CA THR A 3 70.94 25.94 -10.41
C THR A 3 69.57 25.98 -9.67
N ARG A 4 69.01 24.79 -9.37
CA ARG A 4 68.45 24.26 -8.08
C ARG A 4 67.41 24.99 -7.17
N ASN A 5 66.35 24.21 -6.88
CA ASN A 5 65.78 23.79 -5.56
C ASN A 5 64.78 24.63 -4.71
N ALA A 6 63.54 24.09 -4.62
CA ALA A 6 62.81 23.53 -3.44
C ALA A 6 62.20 24.38 -2.29
N ALA A 7 60.94 24.02 -1.95
CA ALA A 7 60.35 23.76 -0.62
C ALA A 7 59.18 24.66 -0.08
N ALA A 8 58.05 23.99 0.19
CA ALA A 8 57.04 24.06 1.27
C ALA A 8 56.44 25.41 1.81
N GLY A 9 55.11 25.40 2.05
CA GLY A 9 54.23 26.53 2.51
C GLY A 9 54.41 27.03 3.96
N PRO A 10 53.43 27.72 4.62
CA PRO A 10 52.01 27.32 4.72
C PRO A 10 50.93 28.45 4.72
N SER A 11 49.66 28.02 4.75
CA SER A 11 48.40 28.80 4.79
C SER A 11 48.18 29.67 6.04
N THR A 12 47.47 30.80 5.89
CA THR A 12 46.77 31.50 6.99
C THR A 12 45.37 31.96 6.54
N VAL A 13 44.36 31.57 7.33
CA VAL A 13 42.93 31.88 7.16
C VAL A 13 42.59 33.11 8.00
N ARG A 14 41.73 33.99 7.48
CA ARG A 14 41.31 35.27 8.11
C ARG A 14 40.35 35.05 9.29
N ASN A 15 40.54 35.91 10.30
CA ASN A 15 39.77 36.05 11.54
C ASN A 15 38.41 36.75 11.30
N THR A 16 37.33 36.26 11.91
CA THR A 16 36.03 36.95 12.02
C THR A 16 35.68 37.23 13.50
N PRO A 17 35.16 38.43 13.85
CA PRO A 17 34.91 38.84 15.24
C PRO A 17 33.62 38.28 15.85
N ALA A 18 33.58 38.25 17.19
CA ALA A 18 32.70 37.42 18.02
C ALA A 18 31.33 38.02 18.41
N THR A 19 30.61 38.71 17.51
CA THR A 19 29.31 39.33 17.86
C THR A 19 28.16 39.14 16.86
N SER A 20 28.20 38.12 15.99
CA SER A 20 27.05 37.77 15.13
C SER A 20 26.33 36.48 15.58
N ARG A 21 25.00 36.49 15.61
CA ARG A 21 24.07 35.48 16.19
C ARG A 21 23.98 34.12 15.46
N ASN A 22 24.99 33.70 14.71
CA ASN A 22 25.01 32.41 14.00
C ASN A 22 26.29 31.59 14.31
N ALA A 23 26.49 31.27 15.59
CA ALA A 23 27.66 30.52 16.09
C ALA A 23 27.30 29.08 16.53
N ALA A 24 26.39 28.41 15.82
CA ALA A 24 26.06 27.02 16.11
C ALA A 24 25.83 26.26 14.81
N GLN A 25 26.92 25.82 14.17
CA GLN A 25 27.09 24.51 13.52
C GLN A 25 28.39 24.50 12.71
N GLY A 26 29.38 23.76 13.20
CA GLY A 26 30.63 23.47 12.50
C GLY A 26 31.34 22.30 13.17
N ALA A 27 31.54 21.23 12.39
CA ALA A 27 32.38 20.07 12.68
C ALA A 27 33.76 20.50 13.21
N GLY A 28 34.46 19.80 14.10
CA GLY A 28 34.37 18.43 14.60
C GLY A 28 35.82 18.02 14.82
N LEU A 29 36.27 17.86 16.07
CA LEU A 29 37.63 17.43 16.38
C LEU A 29 37.67 16.65 17.71
N TYR A 30 38.07 15.38 17.56
CA TYR A 30 38.64 14.43 18.52
C TYR A 30 38.31 14.62 20.02
N ASN A 31 37.39 13.81 20.52
CA ASN A 31 37.29 13.58 21.96
C ASN A 31 38.08 12.30 22.30
N THR A 32 39.37 12.43 22.60
CA THR A 32 40.13 11.36 23.28
C THR A 32 39.60 11.23 24.69
N ARG A 33 38.55 10.41 24.87
CA ARG A 33 38.07 10.02 26.19
C ARG A 33 39.12 9.16 26.87
N GLY A 34 39.71 9.69 27.94
CA GLY A 34 40.55 8.97 28.87
C GLY A 34 39.85 7.70 29.34
N THR A 35 40.55 6.58 29.19
CA THR A 35 40.12 5.29 29.72
C THR A 35 40.15 5.39 31.25
N LYS A 36 38.99 5.17 31.90
CA LYS A 36 38.96 4.86 33.33
C LYS A 36 39.79 3.59 33.52
N ARG A 37 40.88 3.72 34.26
CA ARG A 37 41.69 2.60 34.75
C ARG A 37 40.78 1.75 35.64
N LYS A 38 40.36 0.57 35.17
CA LYS A 38 39.63 -0.40 35.97
C LYS A 38 40.64 -1.17 36.79
N GLU A 39 40.48 -1.16 38.11
CA GLU A 39 41.35 -1.85 39.06
C GLU A 39 41.44 -3.35 38.74
N ARG A 40 42.62 -3.93 38.96
CA ARG A 40 42.88 -5.37 38.86
C ARG A 40 42.04 -6.10 39.92
N PRO A 41 41.27 -7.15 39.59
CA PRO A 41 40.78 -8.06 40.61
C PRO A 41 41.97 -8.82 41.22
N SER A 42 41.98 -8.87 42.54
CA SER A 42 42.88 -9.68 43.35
C SER A 42 42.79 -11.15 42.97
N SER A 43 43.95 -11.81 43.03
CA SER A 43 44.18 -13.26 42.97
C SER A 43 43.00 -14.09 43.52
N GLY A 44 42.27 -14.77 42.64
CA GLY A 44 41.17 -15.65 43.08
C GLY A 44 40.34 -16.35 42.01
N ALA A 45 40.72 -16.37 40.73
CA ALA A 45 40.04 -17.17 39.71
C ALA A 45 41.03 -17.65 38.65
N ALA A 46 41.70 -18.77 38.91
CA ALA A 46 42.73 -19.34 38.04
C ALA A 46 42.18 -20.22 36.90
N ASP A 47 40.85 -20.27 36.70
CA ASP A 47 40.23 -21.17 35.71
C ASP A 47 39.12 -20.51 34.86
N ALA A 48 39.12 -19.18 34.76
CA ALA A 48 38.24 -18.47 33.83
C ALA A 48 38.98 -18.19 32.52
N PRO A 49 38.39 -18.51 31.34
CA PRO A 49 39.01 -18.19 30.05
C PRO A 49 39.31 -16.69 29.96
N LEU A 50 40.53 -16.36 29.51
CA LEU A 50 40.93 -14.96 29.33
C LEU A 50 39.99 -14.27 28.31
N PRO A 51 39.58 -13.02 28.57
CA PRO A 51 38.70 -12.30 27.65
C PRO A 51 39.40 -12.02 26.31
N ARG A 52 38.68 -12.28 25.21
CA ARG A 52 39.18 -12.15 23.84
C ARG A 52 39.63 -10.71 23.52
N ASP A 53 40.83 -10.59 22.96
CA ASP A 53 41.36 -9.33 22.44
C ASP A 53 40.56 -8.92 21.17
N LYS A 54 40.05 -7.68 21.17
CA LYS A 54 39.18 -7.14 20.12
C LYS A 54 39.96 -6.64 18.90
N SER A 55 41.29 -6.59 18.98
CA SER A 55 42.17 -6.18 17.86
C SER A 55 42.42 -7.31 16.85
N LEU A 56 42.28 -8.56 17.30
CA LEU A 56 42.22 -9.72 16.43
C LEU A 56 40.79 -9.79 15.91
N GLY A 57 40.57 -9.49 14.62
CA GLY A 57 39.25 -9.49 13.99
C GLY A 57 38.44 -10.78 14.20
N ASN A 58 37.25 -10.90 13.59
CA ASN A 58 36.36 -12.06 13.77
C ASN A 58 36.96 -13.36 13.19
N TYR A 59 38.00 -13.91 13.82
CA TYR A 59 38.44 -15.28 13.64
C TYR A 59 37.30 -16.16 14.10
N ILE A 60 36.71 -16.88 13.13
CA ILE A 60 35.72 -17.92 13.36
C ILE A 60 36.53 -19.19 13.57
N GLU A 61 36.66 -19.61 14.82
CA GLU A 61 37.26 -20.89 15.12
C GLU A 61 36.28 -21.98 14.64
N PHE A 62 36.58 -22.55 13.47
CA PHE A 62 35.84 -23.69 12.97
C PHE A 62 36.21 -24.90 13.83
N ASP A 63 35.30 -25.29 14.72
CA ASP A 63 35.38 -26.55 15.44
C ASP A 63 35.21 -27.71 14.44
N LEU A 64 36.34 -28.22 13.95
CA LEU A 64 36.40 -29.31 12.97
C LEU A 64 35.78 -30.62 13.49
N SER A 65 35.46 -30.72 14.79
CA SER A 65 34.69 -31.86 15.32
C SER A 65 33.22 -31.85 14.89
N LYS A 66 32.68 -30.69 14.52
CA LYS A 66 31.31 -30.52 13.99
C LYS A 66 31.24 -30.60 12.48
N VAL A 67 32.39 -30.59 11.79
CA VAL A 67 32.45 -30.77 10.33
C VAL A 67 32.30 -32.25 10.02
N ARG A 68 31.08 -32.67 9.69
CA ARG A 68 30.80 -34.01 9.21
C ARG A 68 31.21 -34.11 7.74
N ASN A 69 32.18 -34.95 7.44
CA ASN A 69 32.61 -35.22 6.07
C ASN A 69 31.51 -35.98 5.31
N SER A 70 30.62 -35.27 4.63
CA SER A 70 29.75 -35.84 3.59
C SER A 70 30.62 -36.07 2.35
N LYS A 71 31.30 -37.21 2.29
CA LYS A 71 32.23 -37.62 1.22
C LYS A 71 31.58 -37.59 -0.18
N GLY A 72 31.47 -36.41 -0.78
CA GLY A 72 30.78 -36.20 -2.05
C GLY A 72 29.26 -36.16 -1.84
N GLY A 73 28.63 -35.05 -2.27
CA GLY A 73 27.29 -34.67 -1.85
C GLY A 73 26.16 -35.58 -2.32
N PHE A 74 25.22 -35.82 -1.41
CA PHE A 74 23.78 -36.02 -1.67
C PHE A 74 23.05 -36.04 -0.30
N LEU A 75 22.07 -35.15 -0.13
CA LEU A 75 21.04 -35.06 0.93
C LEU A 75 21.45 -35.37 2.39
N VAL A 76 21.65 -34.31 3.18
CA VAL A 76 21.29 -34.35 4.60
C VAL A 76 19.89 -33.77 4.70
N GLU A 77 18.91 -34.60 5.06
CA GLU A 77 17.59 -34.15 5.50
C GLU A 77 17.79 -33.54 6.90
N ASP A 78 17.87 -32.21 6.97
CA ASP A 78 17.89 -31.48 8.23
C ASP A 78 16.48 -31.46 8.83
N ASP A 79 16.09 -32.53 9.52
CA ASP A 79 14.82 -32.63 10.28
C ASP A 79 14.94 -32.20 11.75
N ASP A 80 16.10 -31.70 12.21
CA ASP A 80 16.31 -31.35 13.62
C ASP A 80 16.81 -29.91 13.82
N ALA A 81 15.96 -28.93 13.50
CA ALA A 81 16.11 -27.56 14.01
C ALA A 81 15.02 -27.28 15.06
N PRO A 82 15.35 -27.16 16.37
CA PRO A 82 14.38 -26.83 17.41
C PRO A 82 14.23 -25.30 17.47
N GLY A 83 13.21 -24.78 16.79
CA GLY A 83 12.93 -23.34 16.77
C GLY A 83 11.72 -23.02 15.90
N GLY A 84 10.53 -23.34 16.39
CA GLY A 84 9.28 -23.04 15.70
C GLY A 84 9.10 -21.55 15.44
N ASN A 85 8.83 -21.20 14.18
CA ASN A 85 7.70 -20.37 13.75
C ASN A 85 7.61 -20.36 12.21
N ALA A 86 6.48 -20.83 11.70
CA ALA A 86 6.03 -20.82 10.30
C ALA A 86 6.90 -21.63 9.32
N ALA A 87 6.79 -22.96 9.41
CA ALA A 87 7.02 -23.81 8.23
C ALA A 87 5.94 -23.47 7.19
N LYS A 88 6.22 -22.47 6.34
CA LYS A 88 5.57 -22.36 5.04
C LYS A 88 5.61 -23.76 4.43
N THR A 89 4.45 -24.28 4.00
CA THR A 89 4.38 -25.62 3.43
C THR A 89 5.40 -25.75 2.30
N VAL A 90 5.94 -26.95 2.05
CA VAL A 90 6.95 -27.19 0.99
C VAL A 90 6.48 -26.63 -0.37
N GLU A 91 5.17 -26.59 -0.61
CA GLU A 91 4.55 -25.96 -1.78
C GLU A 91 4.67 -24.43 -1.81
N GLU A 92 4.49 -23.76 -0.68
CA GLU A 92 4.59 -22.30 -0.58
C GLU A 92 6.04 -21.83 -0.79
N LEU A 93 7.03 -22.59 -0.31
CA LEU A 93 8.46 -22.37 -0.59
C LEU A 93 8.81 -22.56 -2.07
N LYS A 94 8.28 -23.60 -2.73
CA LYS A 94 8.46 -23.81 -4.18
C LYS A 94 7.86 -22.65 -4.98
N LYS A 95 6.64 -22.22 -4.62
CA LYS A 95 5.95 -21.11 -5.28
C LYS A 95 6.65 -19.77 -5.06
N GLU A 96 7.22 -19.54 -3.88
CA GLU A 96 8.04 -18.36 -3.58
C GLU A 96 9.32 -18.36 -4.44
N ARG A 97 10.01 -19.50 -4.56
CA ARG A 97 11.21 -19.64 -5.39
C ARG A 97 10.91 -19.43 -6.89
N GLU A 98 9.79 -19.95 -7.37
CA GLU A 98 9.34 -19.73 -8.75
C GLU A 98 9.02 -18.25 -9.03
N ARG A 99 8.34 -17.58 -8.09
CA ARG A 99 8.12 -16.12 -8.15
C ARG A 99 9.42 -15.33 -8.12
N GLN A 100 10.42 -15.77 -7.36
CA GLN A 100 11.75 -15.14 -7.35
C GLN A 100 12.48 -15.34 -8.68
N MET A 101 12.42 -16.53 -9.27
CA MET A 101 13.00 -16.76 -10.60
C MET A 101 12.32 -15.92 -11.68
N GLN A 102 10.99 -15.84 -11.69
CA GLN A 102 10.26 -14.98 -12.64
C GLN A 102 10.63 -13.49 -12.47
N ARG A 103 10.86 -13.03 -11.24
CA ARG A 103 11.35 -11.66 -11.00
C ARG A 103 12.75 -11.46 -11.56
N MET A 104 13.66 -12.40 -11.29
CA MET A 104 15.02 -12.33 -11.81
C MET A 104 15.03 -12.37 -13.34
N GLU A 105 14.19 -13.18 -13.97
CA GLU A 105 14.05 -13.27 -15.43
C GLU A 105 13.55 -11.95 -16.04
N GLN A 106 12.57 -11.28 -15.41
CA GLN A 106 12.12 -9.96 -15.84
C GLN A 106 13.17 -8.86 -15.62
N GLU A 107 14.01 -9.02 -14.60
CA GLU A 107 15.12 -8.11 -14.28
C GLU A 107 16.38 -8.39 -15.11
N GLN A 108 16.45 -9.49 -15.87
CA GLN A 108 17.58 -9.72 -16.77
C GLN A 108 17.63 -8.63 -17.82
N ASP A 109 18.77 -7.94 -17.85
CA ASP A 109 19.11 -6.90 -18.81
C ASP A 109 19.30 -7.57 -20.17
N PRO A 110 18.63 -7.12 -21.25
CA PRO A 110 18.81 -7.72 -22.57
C PRO A 110 20.29 -7.66 -22.98
N GLY A 111 20.71 -8.70 -23.71
CA GLY A 111 22.07 -8.76 -24.25
C GLY A 111 22.42 -7.50 -25.04
N ILE A 112 23.66 -7.03 -24.85
CA ILE A 112 24.17 -5.84 -25.54
C ILE A 112 24.10 -6.06 -27.05
N ILE A 113 23.34 -5.23 -27.74
CA ILE A 113 23.30 -5.21 -29.20
C ILE A 113 24.61 -4.57 -29.68
N LEU A 114 25.49 -5.37 -30.30
CA LEU A 114 26.80 -4.93 -30.78
C LEU A 114 26.72 -4.01 -32.03
N ASP A 115 25.60 -4.04 -32.73
CA ASP A 115 25.36 -3.23 -33.93
C ASP A 115 24.76 -1.86 -33.54
N SER A 116 25.60 -0.82 -33.58
CA SER A 116 25.23 0.56 -33.21
C SER A 116 24.05 1.11 -34.03
N SER A 117 23.85 0.65 -35.27
CA SER A 117 22.75 1.11 -36.12
C SER A 117 21.37 0.60 -35.68
N LYS A 118 21.33 -0.49 -34.91
CA LYS A 118 20.10 -1.14 -34.42
C LYS A 118 19.79 -0.79 -32.97
N GLN A 119 20.59 0.09 -32.36
CA GLN A 119 20.39 0.47 -30.98
C GLN A 119 19.10 1.30 -30.85
N PRO A 120 18.21 1.00 -29.89
CA PRO A 120 17.02 1.81 -29.67
C PRO A 120 17.41 3.21 -29.18
N HIS A 121 16.77 4.23 -29.72
CA HIS A 121 16.94 5.62 -29.29
C HIS A 121 15.62 6.15 -28.74
N CYS A 122 15.67 7.05 -27.77
CA CYS A 122 14.49 7.71 -27.25
C CYS A 122 13.83 8.58 -28.35
N HIS A 123 12.54 8.40 -28.59
CA HIS A 123 11.82 9.18 -29.61
C HIS A 123 11.68 10.69 -29.32
N VAL A 124 11.92 11.12 -28.06
CA VAL A 124 11.79 12.54 -27.64
C VAL A 124 13.13 13.27 -27.72
N CYS A 125 14.21 12.71 -27.16
CA CYS A 125 15.52 13.37 -27.06
C CYS A 125 16.65 12.66 -27.83
N ASN A 126 16.35 11.53 -28.50
CA ASN A 126 17.30 10.71 -29.24
C ASN A 126 18.47 10.14 -28.41
N SER A 127 18.35 10.10 -27.09
CA SER A 127 19.33 9.45 -26.20
C SER A 127 19.31 7.93 -26.36
N LEU A 128 20.47 7.29 -26.19
CA LEU A 128 20.65 5.84 -26.17
C LEU A 128 20.12 5.19 -24.87
N GLU A 129 19.87 5.98 -23.82
CA GLU A 129 19.42 5.52 -22.51
C GLU A 129 17.90 5.24 -22.48
N VAL A 130 17.44 4.29 -23.28
CA VAL A 130 16.03 3.88 -23.33
C VAL A 130 15.69 2.98 -22.14
N ASP A 131 14.50 3.17 -21.56
CA ASP A 131 13.98 2.24 -20.55
C ASP A 131 13.46 0.96 -21.22
N GLU A 132 14.16 -0.14 -20.98
CA GLU A 132 13.84 -1.43 -21.61
C GLU A 132 12.52 -2.04 -21.09
N GLN A 133 12.08 -1.72 -19.87
CA GLN A 133 10.78 -2.20 -19.39
C GLN A 133 9.65 -1.56 -20.21
N PHE A 134 9.75 -0.25 -20.49
CA PHE A 134 8.79 0.45 -21.33
C PHE A 134 8.80 -0.05 -22.78
N ARG A 135 9.98 -0.35 -23.31
CA ARG A 135 10.12 -0.97 -24.62
C ARG A 135 9.48 -2.35 -24.70
N ARG A 136 9.75 -3.23 -23.73
CA ARG A 136 9.24 -4.62 -23.75
C ARG A 136 7.74 -4.71 -23.55
N ILE A 137 7.19 -3.90 -22.63
CA ILE A 137 5.79 -4.01 -22.22
C ILE A 137 4.90 -3.09 -23.07
N PHE A 138 5.26 -1.82 -23.20
CA PHE A 138 4.43 -0.83 -23.89
C PHE A 138 4.85 -0.59 -25.33
N SER A 139 5.95 -1.20 -25.80
CA SER A 139 6.50 -0.98 -27.14
C SER A 139 6.88 0.48 -27.43
N ILE A 140 7.24 1.24 -26.39
CA ILE A 140 7.61 2.66 -26.51
C ILE A 140 9.07 2.88 -26.09
N LEU A 141 9.81 3.59 -26.94
CA LEU A 141 11.22 3.93 -26.71
C LEU A 141 11.34 5.30 -26.03
N VAL A 142 11.36 5.32 -24.70
CA VAL A 142 11.49 6.56 -23.92
C VAL A 142 12.59 6.44 -22.87
N CYS A 143 13.37 7.52 -22.67
CA CYS A 143 14.34 7.58 -21.59
C CYS A 143 13.69 8.03 -20.28
N LYS A 144 14.31 7.71 -19.14
CA LYS A 144 13.80 8.09 -17.81
C LYS A 144 13.69 9.61 -17.61
N THR A 145 14.53 10.39 -18.28
CA THR A 145 14.51 11.86 -18.22
C THR A 145 13.27 12.42 -18.92
N CYS A 146 12.98 11.99 -20.14
CA CYS A 146 11.79 12.42 -20.88
C CYS A 146 10.49 11.94 -20.22
N MET A 147 10.51 10.75 -19.62
CA MET A 147 9.36 10.25 -18.85
C MET A 147 9.02 11.15 -17.66
N LYS A 148 10.02 11.71 -16.98
CA LYS A 148 9.83 12.67 -15.88
C LYS A 148 9.49 14.07 -16.38
N ALA A 149 9.94 14.45 -17.57
CA ALA A 149 9.66 15.75 -18.17
C ALA A 149 8.18 15.87 -18.57
N ASP A 150 7.59 14.80 -19.13
CA ASP A 150 6.20 14.77 -19.61
C ASP A 150 5.37 13.69 -18.87
N PRO A 151 5.01 13.90 -17.59
CA PRO A 151 4.20 12.96 -16.84
C PRO A 151 2.80 12.76 -17.45
N ASP A 152 2.26 13.79 -18.11
CA ASP A 152 0.93 13.72 -18.73
C ASP A 152 0.87 12.70 -19.88
N LYS A 153 2.00 12.28 -20.45
CA LYS A 153 2.04 11.24 -21.48
C LYS A 153 2.54 9.92 -20.94
N PHE A 154 3.62 9.95 -20.16
CA PHE A 154 4.36 8.75 -19.78
C PHE A 154 4.10 8.28 -18.34
N SER A 155 3.20 8.93 -17.60
CA SER A 155 2.82 8.47 -16.27
C SER A 155 2.12 7.11 -16.33
N LEU A 156 2.40 6.28 -15.32
CA LEU A 156 1.77 4.99 -15.13
C LEU A 156 0.55 5.14 -14.23
N LEU A 157 -0.59 4.64 -14.68
CA LEU A 157 -1.86 4.67 -13.97
C LEU A 157 -2.21 3.28 -13.46
N THR A 158 -2.69 3.21 -12.23
CA THR A 158 -3.21 1.98 -11.65
C THR A 158 -4.55 1.59 -12.29
N LYS A 159 -4.86 0.30 -12.26
CA LYS A 159 -6.17 -0.22 -12.71
C LYS A 159 -7.36 0.56 -12.13
N THR A 160 -7.29 1.00 -10.88
CA THR A 160 -8.35 1.77 -10.22
C THR A 160 -8.48 3.17 -10.81
N GLU A 161 -7.37 3.88 -11.00
CA GLU A 161 -7.35 5.21 -11.62
C GLU A 161 -7.92 5.15 -13.04
N VAL A 162 -7.51 4.15 -13.84
CA VAL A 162 -8.02 4.02 -15.21
C VAL A 162 -9.54 3.77 -15.25
N LYS A 163 -10.07 3.00 -14.30
CA LYS A 163 -11.51 2.73 -14.21
C LYS A 163 -12.31 3.93 -13.73
N GLU A 164 -11.72 4.75 -12.86
CA GLU A 164 -12.37 5.93 -12.29
C GLU A 164 -12.33 7.11 -13.25
N ASP A 165 -11.18 7.38 -13.86
CA ASP A 165 -10.94 8.55 -14.71
C ASP A 165 -11.44 8.33 -16.14
N TYR A 166 -11.19 7.16 -16.74
CA TYR A 166 -11.55 6.86 -18.14
C TYR A 166 -12.80 5.99 -18.29
N LEU A 167 -13.42 5.62 -17.17
CA LEU A 167 -14.66 4.83 -17.12
C LEU A 167 -14.58 3.50 -17.90
N LEU A 168 -13.39 2.92 -18.00
CA LEU A 168 -13.13 1.65 -18.70
C LEU A 168 -13.58 0.44 -17.88
N THR A 169 -13.91 -0.65 -18.58
CA THR A 169 -14.40 -1.88 -17.96
C THR A 169 -13.27 -2.83 -17.59
N ASP A 170 -13.56 -3.77 -16.67
CA ASP A 170 -12.56 -4.76 -16.23
C ASP A 170 -12.21 -5.79 -17.32
N SER A 171 -13.12 -6.04 -18.26
CA SER A 171 -12.88 -6.90 -19.42
C SER A 171 -11.81 -6.32 -20.33
N GLU A 172 -11.89 -5.03 -20.62
CA GLU A 172 -10.94 -4.34 -21.51
C GLU A 172 -9.55 -4.25 -20.88
N LEU A 173 -9.48 -3.94 -19.58
CA LEU A 173 -8.21 -3.80 -18.86
C LEU A 173 -7.48 -5.12 -18.62
N ARG A 174 -8.15 -6.26 -18.78
CA ARG A 174 -7.53 -7.59 -18.65
C ARG A 174 -6.91 -8.08 -19.96
N ASP A 175 -7.28 -7.51 -21.09
CA ASP A 175 -6.79 -7.89 -22.40
C ASP A 175 -5.42 -7.23 -22.67
N PRO A 176 -4.31 -8.00 -22.69
CA PRO A 176 -2.97 -7.44 -22.91
C PRO A 176 -2.77 -6.91 -24.34
N GLU A 177 -3.51 -7.43 -25.32
CA GLU A 177 -3.41 -7.00 -26.72
C GLU A 177 -4.04 -5.61 -26.92
N LEU A 178 -5.09 -5.34 -26.15
CA LEU A 178 -5.80 -4.06 -26.20
C LEU A 178 -5.06 -2.98 -25.41
N LEU A 179 -4.69 -3.31 -24.17
CA LEU A 179 -4.02 -2.40 -23.25
C LEU A 179 -2.89 -3.17 -22.52
N PRO A 180 -1.65 -3.02 -23.01
CA PRO A 180 -0.50 -3.58 -22.34
C PRO A 180 -0.38 -3.03 -20.92
N HIS A 181 0.04 -3.87 -19.97
CA HIS A 181 0.14 -3.48 -18.57
C HIS A 181 1.37 -4.08 -17.90
N LEU A 182 1.95 -3.30 -16.98
CA LEU A 182 3.05 -3.71 -16.12
C LEU A 182 2.49 -4.23 -14.80
N LEU A 183 2.82 -5.47 -14.45
CA LEU A 183 2.48 -6.06 -13.16
C LEU A 183 3.54 -5.71 -12.10
N ARG A 184 3.10 -5.12 -10.99
CA ARG A 184 3.94 -4.84 -9.82
C ARG A 184 3.34 -5.48 -8.56
N PRO A 185 4.16 -5.89 -7.58
CA PRO A 185 3.63 -6.34 -6.30
C PRO A 185 2.83 -5.22 -5.65
N ASN A 186 1.73 -5.58 -5.00
CA ASN A 186 0.87 -4.59 -4.35
C ASN A 186 1.64 -3.91 -3.19
N PRO A 187 1.67 -2.55 -3.13
CA PRO A 187 2.45 -1.82 -2.14
C PRO A 187 1.95 -2.04 -0.70
N HIS A 188 0.67 -2.40 -0.51
CA HIS A 188 0.13 -2.64 0.82
C HIS A 188 0.55 -4.01 1.37
N LYS A 189 0.37 -5.07 0.57
CA LYS A 189 0.78 -6.44 0.93
C LYS A 189 1.11 -7.25 -0.33
N ALA A 190 2.29 -7.87 -0.35
CA ALA A 190 2.73 -8.73 -1.45
C ALA A 190 1.89 -10.01 -1.65
N THR A 191 1.07 -10.38 -0.66
CA THR A 191 0.12 -11.51 -0.75
C THR A 191 -1.15 -11.17 -1.51
N TYR A 192 -1.48 -9.88 -1.65
CA TYR A 192 -2.61 -9.45 -2.47
C TYR A 192 -2.30 -9.59 -3.94
N SER A 193 -3.35 -9.55 -4.77
CA SER A 193 -3.21 -9.52 -6.22
C SER A 193 -2.28 -8.40 -6.67
N ASN A 194 -1.41 -8.69 -7.62
CA ASN A 194 -0.49 -7.71 -8.20
C ASN A 194 -1.26 -6.49 -8.74
N MET A 195 -0.64 -5.33 -8.60
CA MET A 195 -1.11 -4.07 -9.16
C MET A 195 -0.81 -4.06 -10.67
N MET A 196 -1.82 -3.73 -11.47
CA MET A 196 -1.67 -3.51 -12.90
C MET A 196 -1.45 -2.02 -13.15
N LEU A 197 -0.39 -1.69 -13.86
CA LEU A 197 -0.01 -0.34 -14.25
C LEU A 197 -0.13 -0.19 -15.77
N PHE A 198 -0.88 0.81 -16.21
CA PHE A 198 -1.13 1.13 -17.61
C PHE A 198 -0.44 2.43 -17.98
N LEU A 199 -0.07 2.60 -19.23
CA LEU A 199 0.53 3.84 -19.70
C LEU A 199 -0.54 4.86 -20.08
N ARG A 200 -0.47 6.06 -19.50
CA ARG A 200 -1.48 7.12 -19.68
C ARG A 200 -1.79 7.42 -21.15
N CYS A 201 -0.78 7.66 -22.00
CA CYS A 201 -1.03 8.00 -23.40
C CYS A 201 -1.74 6.89 -24.20
N GLN A 202 -1.48 5.61 -23.89
CA GLN A 202 -2.16 4.48 -24.54
C GLN A 202 -3.61 4.36 -24.08
N VAL A 203 -3.85 4.55 -22.77
CA VAL A 203 -5.19 4.57 -22.19
C VAL A 203 -6.02 5.71 -22.78
N GLU A 204 -5.46 6.92 -22.85
CA GLU A 204 -6.12 8.09 -23.45
C GLU A 204 -6.44 7.84 -24.93
N SER A 205 -5.48 7.31 -25.69
CA SER A 205 -5.69 6.99 -27.11
C SER A 205 -6.81 5.96 -27.32
N TYR A 206 -6.90 4.96 -26.44
CA TYR A 206 -7.98 3.96 -26.49
C TYR A 206 -9.33 4.53 -26.03
N ALA A 207 -9.34 5.27 -24.92
CA ALA A 207 -10.55 5.82 -24.31
C ALA A 207 -11.20 6.87 -25.23
N PHE A 208 -10.39 7.78 -25.78
CA PHE A 208 -10.84 8.79 -26.75
C PHE A 208 -11.00 8.21 -28.17
N GLY A 209 -10.60 6.96 -28.39
CA GLY A 209 -10.79 6.30 -29.66
C GLY A 209 -12.27 6.00 -29.97
N PRO A 210 -12.57 5.67 -31.23
CA PRO A 210 -13.94 5.31 -31.66
C PRO A 210 -14.47 4.04 -30.98
N SER A 211 -13.58 3.23 -30.39
CA SER A 211 -13.95 2.01 -29.68
C SER A 211 -14.72 2.27 -28.39
N ARG A 212 -14.55 3.45 -27.74
CA ARG A 212 -15.23 3.76 -26.47
C ARG A 212 -15.97 5.07 -26.43
N TRP A 213 -15.27 6.19 -26.30
CA TRP A 213 -15.92 7.49 -26.08
C TRP A 213 -15.76 8.43 -27.27
N GLY A 214 -14.86 8.15 -28.22
CA GLY A 214 -14.71 8.94 -29.46
C GLY A 214 -14.12 10.34 -29.28
N SER A 215 -14.40 11.02 -28.17
CA SER A 215 -13.85 12.32 -27.82
C SER A 215 -13.75 12.49 -26.29
N PRO A 216 -12.86 13.38 -25.81
CA PRO A 216 -12.80 13.76 -24.40
C PRO A 216 -14.12 14.37 -23.89
N GLU A 217 -14.82 15.13 -24.73
CA GLU A 217 -16.08 15.81 -24.38
C GLU A 217 -17.21 14.81 -24.08
N GLU A 218 -17.28 13.70 -24.82
CA GLU A 218 -18.25 12.63 -24.58
C GLU A 218 -17.97 11.87 -23.27
N LEU A 219 -16.69 11.66 -22.94
CA LEU A 219 -16.30 11.08 -21.66
C LEU A 219 -16.74 11.97 -20.50
N ASP A 220 -16.51 13.28 -20.60
CA ASP A 220 -16.90 14.26 -19.58
C ASP A 220 -18.43 14.33 -19.42
N ALA A 221 -19.19 14.29 -20.53
CA ALA A 221 -20.64 14.24 -20.50
C ALA A 221 -21.17 12.98 -19.79
N GLU A 222 -20.58 11.82 -20.07
CA GLU A 222 -20.91 10.57 -19.39
C GLU A 222 -20.54 10.60 -17.90
N PHE A 223 -19.40 11.20 -17.57
CA PHE A 223 -18.98 11.39 -16.18
C PHE A 223 -19.99 12.25 -15.42
N ALA A 224 -20.39 13.40 -15.96
CA ALA A 224 -21.40 14.28 -15.39
C ALA A 224 -22.72 13.55 -15.16
N ARG A 225 -23.19 12.79 -16.16
CA ARG A 225 -24.39 11.94 -16.05
C ARG A 225 -24.30 10.95 -14.90
N ARG A 226 -23.15 10.28 -14.73
CA ARG A 226 -22.92 9.32 -13.62
C ARG A 226 -22.90 10.01 -12.26
N GLN A 227 -22.29 11.20 -12.16
CA GLN A 227 -22.27 11.96 -10.90
C GLN A 227 -23.67 12.42 -10.49
N GLU A 228 -24.47 12.91 -11.44
CA GLU A 228 -25.87 13.28 -11.18
C GLU A 228 -26.70 12.07 -10.77
N ALA A 229 -26.55 10.93 -11.46
CA ALA A 229 -27.27 9.70 -11.11
C ALA A 229 -26.89 9.22 -9.70
N LYS A 230 -25.59 9.29 -9.34
CA LYS A 230 -25.10 8.97 -7.99
C LYS A 230 -25.66 9.94 -6.95
N ALA A 231 -25.71 11.24 -7.25
CA ALA A 231 -26.32 12.24 -6.39
C ALA A 231 -27.82 11.98 -6.17
N LYS A 232 -28.58 11.71 -7.24
CA LYS A 232 -30.01 11.36 -7.18
C LYS A 232 -30.26 10.11 -6.35
N ARG A 233 -29.46 9.04 -6.54
CA ARG A 233 -29.58 7.80 -5.75
C ARG A 233 -29.28 8.04 -4.27
N ARG A 234 -28.23 8.82 -3.95
CA ARG A 234 -27.92 9.20 -2.56
C ARG A 234 -29.05 10.02 -1.94
N GLY A 235 -29.61 10.97 -2.68
CA GLY A 235 -30.75 11.77 -2.22
C GLY A 235 -32.00 10.93 -1.96
N LYS A 236 -32.33 9.99 -2.86
CA LYS A 236 -33.46 9.07 -2.68
C LYS A 236 -33.26 8.18 -1.46
N LYS A 237 -32.07 7.57 -1.32
CA LYS A 237 -31.75 6.74 -0.15
C LYS A 237 -31.85 7.52 1.15
N PHE A 238 -31.34 8.75 1.18
CA PHE A 238 -31.46 9.61 2.36
C PHE A 238 -32.93 9.93 2.69
N ALA A 239 -33.76 10.23 1.69
CA ALA A 239 -35.19 10.48 1.90
C ALA A 239 -35.91 9.22 2.42
N GLU A 240 -35.61 8.04 1.86
CA GLU A 240 -36.13 6.75 2.32
C GLU A 240 -35.69 6.45 3.76
N ASP A 241 -34.42 6.72 4.11
CA ASP A 241 -33.88 6.54 5.46
C ASP A 241 -34.59 7.46 6.46
N ILE A 242 -34.87 8.72 6.11
CA ILE A 242 -35.63 9.65 6.96
C ILE A 242 -37.10 9.21 7.10
N GLN A 243 -37.72 8.71 6.03
CA GLN A 243 -39.09 8.21 6.09
C GLN A 243 -39.19 6.96 6.96
N ALA A 244 -38.24 6.04 6.83
CA ALA A 244 -38.14 4.84 7.66
C ALA A 244 -37.93 5.19 9.14
N LEU A 245 -37.08 6.19 9.43
CA LEU A 245 -36.87 6.70 10.77
C LEU A 245 -38.17 7.28 11.36
N ARG A 246 -38.87 8.14 10.60
CA ARG A 246 -40.16 8.72 11.03
C ARG A 246 -41.22 7.66 11.30
N LYS A 247 -41.29 6.63 10.46
CA LYS A 247 -42.21 5.51 10.63
C LYS A 247 -41.89 4.76 11.93
N ARG A 248 -40.62 4.42 12.18
CA ARG A 248 -40.19 3.74 13.40
C ARG A 248 -40.56 4.54 14.66
N THR A 249 -40.26 5.83 14.70
CA THR A 249 -40.61 6.69 15.85
C THR A 249 -42.13 6.81 16.03
N ARG A 250 -42.90 6.89 14.95
CA ARG A 250 -44.37 6.90 15.01
C ARG A 250 -44.91 5.58 15.57
N ASP A 251 -44.40 4.46 15.07
CA ASP A 251 -44.81 3.12 15.50
C ASP A 251 -44.50 2.90 16.99
N GLU A 252 -43.32 3.34 17.47
CA GLU A 252 -42.96 3.35 18.90
C GLU A 252 -43.90 4.22 19.74
N THR A 253 -44.29 5.39 19.23
CA THR A 253 -45.21 6.30 19.94
C THR A 253 -46.62 5.74 20.00
N ILE A 254 -47.09 5.12 18.91
CA ILE A 254 -48.40 4.46 18.85
C ILE A 254 -48.41 3.22 19.76
N ALA A 255 -47.35 2.41 19.75
CA ALA A 255 -47.22 1.25 20.63
C ALA A 255 -47.32 1.67 22.11
N LYS A 256 -46.57 2.70 22.52
CA LYS A 256 -46.67 3.27 23.88
C LYS A 256 -48.08 3.79 24.19
N ARG A 257 -48.74 4.46 23.24
CA ARG A 257 -50.12 4.91 23.43
C ARG A 257 -51.09 3.74 23.60
N ASN A 258 -50.94 2.68 22.81
CA ASN A 258 -51.78 1.50 22.87
C ASN A 258 -51.54 0.69 24.15
N GLU A 259 -50.30 0.61 24.63
CA GLU A 259 -49.96 0.02 25.95
C GLU A 259 -50.65 0.78 27.09
N VAL A 260 -50.66 2.11 27.04
CA VAL A 260 -51.38 2.94 28.03
C VAL A 260 -52.90 2.79 27.89
N ALA A 261 -53.42 2.60 26.67
CA ALA A 261 -54.85 2.42 26.43
C ALA A 261 -55.35 1.01 26.76
N ALA A 262 -54.48 -0.01 26.69
CA ALA A 262 -54.80 -1.39 27.04
C ALA A 262 -54.90 -1.53 28.57
N HIS A 263 -56.10 -1.39 29.08
CA HIS A 263 -56.47 -1.70 30.46
C HIS A 263 -57.61 -2.74 30.44
N GLU A 264 -57.77 -3.49 31.53
CA GLU A 264 -58.85 -4.46 31.66
C GLU A 264 -60.18 -3.72 31.85
N HIS A 265 -61.11 -3.89 30.92
CA HIS A 265 -62.40 -3.21 30.97
C HIS A 265 -63.28 -3.84 32.06
N THR A 266 -63.50 -3.08 33.14
CA THR A 266 -64.54 -3.38 34.12
C THR A 266 -65.80 -2.62 33.72
N TRP A 267 -66.86 -3.35 33.36
CA TRP A 267 -68.12 -2.80 32.84
C TRP A 267 -69.13 -2.59 33.96
N VAL A 268 -69.72 -1.41 34.03
CA VAL A 268 -70.74 -1.04 35.03
C VAL A 268 -71.99 -0.55 34.32
N GLU A 269 -73.16 -0.92 34.83
CA GLU A 269 -74.45 -0.53 34.27
C GLU A 269 -74.71 0.96 34.47
N VAL A 270 -75.14 1.64 33.40
CA VAL A 270 -75.45 3.07 33.46
C VAL A 270 -76.82 3.28 34.10
N PRO A 271 -76.94 4.07 35.18
CA PRO A 271 -78.22 4.29 35.85
C PRO A 271 -79.23 4.93 34.90
N GLY A 272 -80.30 4.19 34.56
CA GLY A 272 -81.42 4.68 33.76
C GLY A 272 -81.45 4.24 32.29
N GLN A 273 -80.51 3.41 31.83
CA GLN A 273 -80.57 2.77 30.51
C GLN A 273 -80.39 1.25 30.65
N VAL A 274 -81.47 0.50 30.39
CA VAL A 274 -81.46 -0.97 30.41
C VAL A 274 -80.70 -1.46 29.17
N GLY A 275 -79.71 -2.34 29.35
CA GLY A 275 -78.93 -2.92 28.25
C GLY A 275 -77.67 -2.16 27.84
N LYS A 276 -77.28 -1.08 28.54
CA LYS A 276 -76.01 -0.37 28.28
C LYS A 276 -75.06 -0.43 29.47
N GLN A 277 -73.83 -0.87 29.21
CA GLN A 277 -72.75 -0.91 30.19
C GLN A 277 -71.62 0.04 29.76
N GLU A 278 -71.08 0.80 30.69
CA GLU A 278 -69.94 1.71 30.50
C GLU A 278 -68.70 1.19 31.24
N CYS A 279 -67.52 1.30 30.63
CA CYS A 279 -66.27 0.94 31.30
C CYS A 279 -65.80 2.05 32.26
N GLU A 280 -65.55 1.72 33.53
CA GLU A 280 -65.18 2.69 34.58
C GLU A 280 -63.90 3.50 34.28
N THR A 281 -62.96 2.92 33.54
CA THR A 281 -61.62 3.51 33.38
C THR A 281 -61.47 4.32 32.08
N CYS A 282 -62.24 4.00 31.03
CA CYS A 282 -62.11 4.68 29.74
C CYS A 282 -63.42 5.20 29.13
N GLY A 283 -64.58 4.97 29.76
CA GLY A 283 -65.87 5.47 29.28
C GLY A 283 -66.32 4.90 27.93
N GLN A 284 -65.88 3.69 27.56
CA GLN A 284 -66.45 2.99 26.41
C GLN A 284 -67.82 2.44 26.80
N GLU A 285 -68.79 2.50 25.88
CA GLU A 285 -70.14 1.97 26.07
C GLU A 285 -70.32 0.70 25.22
N ILE A 286 -70.88 -0.35 25.81
CA ILE A 286 -71.33 -1.56 25.11
C ILE A 286 -72.83 -1.79 25.34
N GLU A 287 -73.52 -2.22 24.29
CA GLU A 287 -74.92 -2.60 24.34
C GLU A 287 -75.00 -4.13 24.41
N VAL A 288 -75.61 -4.67 25.48
CA VAL A 288 -75.75 -6.11 25.71
C VAL A 288 -77.22 -6.45 25.54
N GLU A 289 -77.55 -7.19 24.47
CA GLU A 289 -78.89 -7.75 24.26
C GLU A 289 -79.08 -8.97 25.17
N GLU A 290 -80.03 -8.91 26.10
CA GLU A 290 -80.48 -10.06 26.89
C GLU A 290 -81.50 -10.86 26.08
N PHE A 291 -81.19 -12.13 25.78
CA PHE A 291 -82.09 -13.11 25.15
C PHE A 291 -82.86 -13.95 26.16
#